data_AF-A0A9D2KML1-F1
#
_entry.id   AF-A0A9D2KML1-F1
#
_cell.length_a   1.000
_cell.length_b   1.000
_cell.length_c   1.000
_cell.angle_alpha   90.00
_cell.angle_beta   90.00
_cell.angle_gamma   90.00
#
_symmetry.space_group_name_H-M   'P 1'
#
loop_
_entity.id
_entity.type
_entity.pdbx_description
1 polymer ?
#
loop_
_entity_poly.entity_id
_entity_poly.type
_entity_poly.pdbx_seq_one_letter_code
_entity_poly.pdbx_strand_id
1 'polypeptide(L)'
;MKGKKLLNKTWKENAVTYGIVIIAYIIIQIMVQTGNISSLMKGLLVPVCVYVIMAVSLNLVVGISGELSLGHAGFMCAGAFSGALFTKCMADTIGNPVVCFAIAVVVGAATAAVFGILIGVPVLRLQGDYLAIVTLAFGEIIKNIVNALFIGRDENGLHFSLKSAMDLNLADGGEVLIKGPQGITGNPRVASFTIGVILILITLFIVQNVINSRTGRAVMAIRDNRIAAQSVGLSVTKYKLMAFTISAALAGVGGVLYAHNLTTLTALPKNFGYNQSIMILVFVVLGGIGNIRGSVIAAAILTVLPELLRGMNDYRMLIYAIVLIVIMIFNSAPAIIGYRERFMERFKNKSKTKEAL
;
A
#
# COMPACT_ATOMS: atom_id res chain seq x y z
N MET A 1 7.06 -21.56 30.58
CA MET A 1 5.62 -21.56 30.21
C MET A 1 5.06 -20.24 29.65
N LYS A 2 5.58 -19.03 29.98
CA LYS A 2 5.05 -17.75 29.46
C LYS A 2 5.24 -17.52 27.95
N GLY A 3 6.35 -17.99 27.36
CA GLY A 3 6.64 -17.83 25.92
C GLY A 3 5.65 -18.55 24.98
N LYS A 4 5.23 -19.79 25.31
CA LYS A 4 4.22 -20.53 24.51
C LYS A 4 2.85 -19.85 24.53
N LYS A 5 2.43 -19.23 25.66
CA LYS A 5 1.16 -18.49 25.75
C LYS A 5 1.18 -17.18 24.95
N LEU A 6 2.30 -16.48 24.91
CA LEU A 6 2.46 -15.23 24.15
C LEU A 6 2.47 -15.48 22.63
N LEU A 7 3.21 -16.49 22.16
CA LEU A 7 3.21 -16.91 20.76
C LEU A 7 1.80 -17.31 20.27
N ASN A 8 1.03 -17.98 21.14
CA ASN A 8 -0.34 -18.38 20.83
C ASN A 8 -1.30 -17.17 20.72
N LYS A 9 -1.05 -16.08 21.45
CA LYS A 9 -1.87 -14.86 21.37
C LYS A 9 -1.63 -14.08 20.07
N THR A 10 -0.37 -13.80 19.71
CA THR A 10 -0.03 -13.12 18.46
C THR A 10 -0.44 -13.94 17.24
N TRP A 11 -0.30 -15.27 17.29
CA TRP A 11 -0.75 -16.13 16.21
C TRP A 11 -2.28 -16.12 16.04
N LYS A 12 -3.06 -16.21 17.13
CA LYS A 12 -4.52 -16.06 17.09
C LYS A 12 -4.95 -14.71 16.53
N GLU A 13 -4.28 -13.65 16.94
CA GLU A 13 -4.51 -12.30 16.47
C GLU A 13 -4.23 -12.15 14.96
N ASN A 14 -3.11 -12.69 14.49
CA ASN A 14 -2.78 -12.72 13.07
C ASN A 14 -3.81 -13.53 12.27
N ALA A 15 -4.19 -14.72 12.77
CA ALA A 15 -5.18 -15.61 12.16
C ALA A 15 -6.54 -14.93 11.95
N VAL A 16 -7.00 -14.13 12.92
CA VAL A 16 -8.25 -13.33 12.77
C VAL A 16 -8.14 -12.36 11.60
N THR A 17 -6.99 -11.72 11.41
CA THR A 17 -6.78 -10.77 10.30
C THR A 17 -6.87 -11.46 8.94
N TYR A 18 -6.20 -12.62 8.79
CA TYR A 18 -6.31 -13.42 7.56
C TYR A 18 -7.74 -13.93 7.34
N GLY A 19 -8.39 -14.40 8.42
CA GLY A 19 -9.77 -14.86 8.39
C GLY A 19 -10.73 -13.80 7.86
N ILE A 20 -10.62 -12.54 8.31
CA ILE A 20 -11.44 -11.43 7.82
C ILE A 20 -11.26 -11.22 6.31
N VAL A 21 -10.01 -11.20 5.83
CA VAL A 21 -9.72 -11.01 4.39
C VAL A 21 -10.26 -12.16 3.56
N ILE A 22 -10.08 -13.41 4.01
CA ILE A 22 -10.55 -14.60 3.31
C ILE A 22 -12.08 -14.67 3.29
N ILE A 23 -12.73 -14.39 4.42
CA ILE A 23 -14.20 -14.35 4.52
C ILE A 23 -14.75 -13.25 3.59
N ALA A 24 -14.16 -12.06 3.61
CA ALA A 24 -14.55 -10.97 2.72
C ALA A 24 -14.39 -11.38 1.24
N TYR A 25 -13.29 -12.06 0.89
CA TYR A 25 -13.08 -12.59 -0.45
C TYR A 25 -14.17 -13.59 -0.86
N ILE A 26 -14.50 -14.56 0.00
CA ILE A 26 -15.53 -15.57 -0.27
C ILE A 26 -16.89 -14.90 -0.46
N ILE A 27 -17.29 -13.99 0.43
CA ILE A 27 -18.57 -13.27 0.34
C ILE A 27 -18.65 -12.50 -0.98
N ILE A 28 -17.61 -11.73 -1.31
CA ILE A 28 -17.59 -10.94 -2.54
C ILE A 28 -17.61 -11.85 -3.78
N GLN A 29 -16.86 -12.96 -3.78
CA GLN A 29 -16.88 -13.91 -4.89
C GLN A 29 -18.26 -14.53 -5.10
N ILE A 30 -18.95 -14.93 -4.03
CA ILE A 30 -20.32 -15.43 -4.11
C ILE A 30 -21.22 -14.35 -4.72
N MET A 31 -21.14 -13.10 -4.24
CA MET A 31 -21.94 -12.00 -4.77
C MET A 31 -21.63 -11.68 -6.24
N VAL A 32 -20.37 -11.84 -6.69
CA VAL A 32 -19.99 -11.71 -8.10
C VAL A 32 -20.64 -12.80 -8.94
N GLN A 33 -20.64 -14.05 -8.45
CA GLN A 33 -21.21 -15.21 -9.14
C GLN A 33 -22.74 -15.18 -9.18
N THR A 34 -23.39 -14.70 -8.11
CA THR A 34 -24.85 -14.53 -8.04
C THR A 34 -25.34 -13.36 -8.90
N GLY A 35 -24.46 -12.54 -9.47
CA GLY A 35 -24.82 -11.43 -10.35
C GLY A 35 -25.35 -10.18 -9.63
N ASN A 36 -25.41 -10.17 -8.30
CA ASN A 36 -25.89 -9.04 -7.49
C ASN A 36 -24.95 -7.83 -7.46
N ILE A 37 -23.79 -7.89 -8.14
CA ILE A 37 -22.80 -6.81 -8.16
C ILE A 37 -22.85 -6.08 -9.50
N SER A 38 -23.10 -4.76 -9.43
CA SER A 38 -23.07 -3.86 -10.59
C SER A 38 -21.70 -3.86 -11.28
N SER A 39 -21.67 -3.67 -12.60
CA SER A 39 -20.41 -3.62 -13.38
C SER A 39 -19.40 -2.63 -12.81
N LEU A 40 -19.92 -1.54 -12.25
CA LEU A 40 -19.10 -0.51 -11.65
C LEU A 40 -18.43 -0.97 -10.33
N MET A 41 -19.16 -1.67 -9.48
CA MET A 41 -18.61 -2.19 -8.23
C MET A 41 -17.56 -3.28 -8.50
N LYS A 42 -17.71 -4.05 -9.60
CA LYS A 42 -16.66 -4.99 -10.07
C LYS A 42 -15.36 -4.25 -10.42
N GLY A 43 -15.45 -3.06 -11.02
CA GLY A 43 -14.30 -2.22 -11.34
C GLY A 43 -13.52 -1.69 -10.13
N LEU A 44 -14.15 -1.65 -8.94
CA LEU A 44 -13.51 -1.20 -7.70
C LEU A 44 -12.83 -2.31 -6.90
N LEU A 45 -13.08 -3.57 -7.23
CA LEU A 45 -12.53 -4.70 -6.47
C LEU A 45 -11.00 -4.71 -6.43
N VAL A 46 -10.34 -4.49 -7.57
CA VAL A 46 -8.87 -4.44 -7.64
C VAL A 46 -8.31 -3.16 -6.98
N PRO A 47 -8.85 -1.95 -7.23
CA PRO A 47 -8.45 -0.75 -6.50
C PRO A 47 -8.56 -0.87 -4.97
N VAL A 48 -9.60 -1.53 -4.45
CA VAL A 48 -9.72 -1.81 -3.01
C VAL A 48 -8.53 -2.64 -2.53
N CYS A 49 -8.16 -3.69 -3.27
CA CYS A 49 -6.99 -4.49 -2.91
C CYS A 49 -5.70 -3.67 -2.91
N VAL A 50 -5.49 -2.82 -3.93
CA VAL A 50 -4.35 -1.92 -4.00
C VAL A 50 -4.29 -1.02 -2.76
N TYR A 51 -5.38 -0.36 -2.41
CA TYR A 51 -5.40 0.57 -1.27
C TYR A 51 -5.26 -0.12 0.09
N VAL A 52 -5.71 -1.37 0.21
CA VAL A 52 -5.42 -2.20 1.39
C VAL A 52 -3.92 -2.47 1.49
N ILE A 53 -3.26 -2.87 0.40
CA ILE A 53 -1.79 -3.09 0.37
C ILE A 53 -1.06 -1.80 0.73
N MET A 54 -1.47 -0.67 0.15
CA MET A 54 -0.90 0.65 0.42
C MET A 54 -1.05 1.04 1.90
N ALA A 55 -2.25 0.89 2.47
CA ALA A 55 -2.50 1.21 3.87
C ALA A 55 -1.70 0.31 4.82
N VAL A 56 -1.66 -1.00 4.56
CA VAL A 56 -0.88 -1.96 5.36
C VAL A 56 0.62 -1.65 5.28
N SER A 57 1.14 -1.34 4.08
CA SER A 57 2.53 -0.97 3.89
C SER A 57 2.89 0.32 4.63
N LEU A 58 2.07 1.38 4.52
CA LEU A 58 2.30 2.66 5.18
C LEU A 58 2.22 2.52 6.71
N ASN A 59 1.33 1.66 7.22
CA ASN A 59 1.22 1.42 8.65
C ASN A 59 2.50 0.81 9.25
N LEU A 60 3.35 0.14 8.46
CA LEU A 60 4.67 -0.32 8.92
C LEU A 60 5.61 0.87 9.24
N VAL A 61 5.50 1.99 8.52
CA VAL A 61 6.33 3.18 8.75
C VAL A 61 5.70 4.07 9.81
N VAL A 62 4.45 4.48 9.59
CA VAL A 62 3.74 5.42 10.47
C VAL A 62 3.39 4.75 11.80
N GLY A 63 2.86 3.53 11.76
CA GLY A 63 2.45 2.80 12.95
C GLY A 63 3.61 2.26 13.78
N ILE A 64 4.54 1.56 13.13
CA ILE A 64 5.57 0.78 13.85
C ILE A 64 6.87 1.55 14.02
N SER A 65 7.29 2.32 13.01
CA SER A 65 8.51 3.15 13.11
C SER A 65 8.23 4.53 13.74
N GLY A 66 6.96 4.97 13.74
CA GLY A 66 6.53 6.25 14.30
C GLY A 66 6.87 7.46 13.44
N GLU A 67 7.15 7.25 12.16
CA GLU A 67 7.61 8.27 11.23
C GLU A 67 6.50 8.67 10.27
N LEU A 68 6.21 9.95 10.13
CA LEU A 68 5.17 10.42 9.22
C LEU A 68 5.74 10.54 7.80
N SER A 69 5.31 9.65 6.91
CA SER A 69 5.72 9.60 5.50
C SER A 69 4.55 9.91 4.58
N LEU A 70 4.73 10.88 3.69
CA LEU A 70 3.77 11.28 2.65
C LEU A 70 4.27 10.91 1.23
N GLY A 71 5.31 10.08 1.13
CA GLY A 71 5.91 9.67 -0.15
C GLY A 71 5.34 8.39 -0.77
N HIS A 72 4.38 7.73 -0.11
CA HIS A 72 3.92 6.38 -0.51
C HIS A 72 3.32 6.30 -1.91
N ALA A 73 2.63 7.34 -2.37
CA ALA A 73 2.14 7.38 -3.75
C ALA A 73 3.28 7.42 -4.78
N GLY A 74 4.43 7.99 -4.43
CA GLY A 74 5.64 7.97 -5.26
C GLY A 74 6.24 6.57 -5.40
N PHE A 75 6.34 5.81 -4.30
CA PHE A 75 6.81 4.42 -4.37
C PHE A 75 5.85 3.52 -5.14
N MET A 76 4.54 3.76 -5.00
CA MET A 76 3.52 3.13 -5.83
C MET A 76 3.70 3.46 -7.32
N CYS A 77 4.01 4.72 -7.66
CA CYS A 77 4.30 5.15 -9.02
C CYS A 77 5.52 4.42 -9.59
N ALA A 78 6.64 4.40 -8.86
CA ALA A 78 7.86 3.70 -9.27
C ALA A 78 7.60 2.22 -9.57
N GLY A 79 6.87 1.53 -8.68
CA GLY A 79 6.49 0.12 -8.89
C GLY A 79 5.52 -0.08 -10.06
N ALA A 80 4.50 0.79 -10.19
CA ALA A 80 3.51 0.71 -11.26
C ALA A 80 4.14 0.81 -12.65
N PHE A 81 5.00 1.81 -12.87
CA PHE A 81 5.62 2.05 -14.16
C PHE A 81 6.71 1.03 -14.49
N SER A 82 7.53 0.63 -13.51
CA SER A 82 8.54 -0.41 -13.74
C SER A 82 7.93 -1.79 -14.02
N GLY A 83 6.89 -2.18 -13.28
CA GLY A 83 6.18 -3.43 -13.53
C GLY A 83 5.44 -3.44 -14.87
N ALA A 84 4.75 -2.35 -15.23
CA ALA A 84 4.09 -2.24 -16.53
C ALA A 84 5.07 -2.24 -17.69
N LEU A 85 6.21 -1.53 -17.55
CA LEU A 85 7.28 -1.55 -18.55
C LEU A 85 7.85 -2.95 -18.71
N PHE A 86 8.12 -3.66 -17.61
CA PHE A 86 8.62 -5.02 -17.67
C PHE A 86 7.66 -5.96 -18.42
N THR A 87 6.37 -5.91 -18.07
CA THR A 87 5.36 -6.74 -18.73
C THR A 87 5.27 -6.45 -20.22
N LYS A 88 5.39 -5.17 -20.62
CA LYS A 88 5.43 -4.78 -22.03
C LYS A 88 6.67 -5.27 -22.76
N CYS A 89 7.85 -5.13 -22.16
CA CYS A 89 9.09 -5.62 -22.76
C CYS A 89 9.12 -7.15 -22.90
N MET A 90 8.48 -7.86 -21.96
CA MET A 90 8.54 -9.33 -21.90
C MET A 90 7.27 -10.02 -22.42
N ALA A 91 6.32 -9.26 -22.96
CA ALA A 91 5.04 -9.78 -23.45
C ALA A 91 5.23 -10.85 -24.53
N ASP A 92 6.15 -10.63 -25.47
CA ASP A 92 6.39 -11.54 -26.60
C ASP A 92 7.29 -12.73 -26.22
N THR A 93 8.10 -12.59 -25.16
CA THR A 93 9.07 -13.60 -24.74
C THR A 93 8.48 -14.59 -23.72
N ILE A 94 7.60 -14.11 -22.83
CA ILE A 94 6.98 -14.92 -21.79
C ILE A 94 5.53 -15.20 -22.17
N GLY A 95 5.30 -16.34 -22.82
CA GLY A 95 3.97 -16.73 -23.31
C GLY A 95 2.89 -16.96 -22.23
N ASN A 96 3.25 -17.00 -20.93
CA ASN A 96 2.28 -17.09 -19.83
C ASN A 96 2.10 -15.74 -19.12
N PRO A 97 0.95 -15.06 -19.28
CA PRO A 97 0.69 -13.75 -18.69
C PRO A 97 0.77 -13.71 -17.16
N VAL A 98 0.44 -14.82 -16.48
CA VAL A 98 0.46 -14.90 -15.01
C VAL A 98 1.89 -14.95 -14.49
N VAL A 99 2.77 -15.69 -15.17
CA VAL A 99 4.19 -15.76 -14.80
C VAL A 99 4.87 -14.41 -15.07
N CYS A 100 4.58 -13.80 -16.22
CA CYS A 100 5.07 -12.47 -16.54
C CYS A 100 4.65 -11.44 -15.47
N PHE A 101 3.37 -11.47 -15.06
CA PHE A 101 2.86 -10.64 -13.98
C PHE A 101 3.55 -10.91 -12.63
N ALA A 102 3.79 -12.16 -12.27
CA ALA A 102 4.47 -12.50 -11.01
C ALA A 102 5.91 -11.94 -10.98
N ILE A 103 6.63 -12.01 -12.10
CA ILE A 103 7.96 -11.40 -12.22
C ILE A 103 7.86 -9.87 -12.19
N ALA A 104 6.86 -9.29 -12.87
CA ALA A 104 6.61 -7.85 -12.85
C ALA A 104 6.37 -7.33 -11.42
N VAL A 105 5.67 -8.11 -10.58
CA VAL A 105 5.48 -7.77 -9.16
C VAL A 105 6.80 -7.74 -8.41
N VAL A 106 7.68 -8.71 -8.65
CA VAL A 106 9.02 -8.74 -8.03
C VAL A 106 9.88 -7.57 -8.52
N VAL A 107 9.87 -7.29 -9.82
CA VAL A 107 10.59 -6.16 -10.42
C VAL A 107 10.09 -4.83 -9.84
N GLY A 108 8.77 -4.62 -9.78
CA GLY A 108 8.18 -3.41 -9.22
C GLY A 108 8.42 -3.25 -7.71
N ALA A 109 8.45 -4.36 -6.96
CA ALA A 109 8.83 -4.34 -5.55
C ALA A 109 10.32 -3.98 -5.38
N ALA A 110 11.20 -4.54 -6.22
CA ALA A 110 12.64 -4.29 -6.17
C ALA A 110 12.98 -2.85 -6.55
N THR A 111 12.38 -2.30 -7.61
CA THR A 111 12.59 -0.90 -8.01
C THR A 111 12.12 0.05 -6.91
N ALA A 112 10.92 -0.17 -6.35
CA ALA A 112 10.42 0.63 -5.24
C ALA A 112 11.29 0.49 -3.99
N ALA A 113 11.86 -0.68 -3.71
CA ALA A 113 12.82 -0.88 -2.63
C ALA A 113 14.12 -0.09 -2.86
N VAL A 114 14.66 -0.07 -4.08
CA VAL A 114 15.85 0.70 -4.44
C VAL A 114 15.60 2.19 -4.24
N PHE A 115 14.48 2.72 -4.73
CA PHE A 115 14.07 4.11 -4.45
C PHE A 115 13.86 4.35 -2.95
N GLY A 116 13.29 3.37 -2.23
CA GLY A 116 13.12 3.41 -0.79
C GLY A 116 14.44 3.52 -0.03
N ILE A 117 15.49 2.82 -0.45
CA ILE A 117 16.83 2.93 0.13
C ILE A 117 17.45 4.29 -0.21
N LEU A 118 17.42 4.66 -1.50
CA LEU A 118 18.02 5.89 -2.00
C LEU A 118 17.44 7.13 -1.30
N ILE A 119 16.13 7.16 -1.13
CA ILE A 119 15.41 8.24 -0.47
C ILE A 119 15.49 8.09 1.05
N GLY A 120 15.41 6.87 1.58
CA GLY A 120 15.41 6.62 3.02
C GLY A 120 16.70 7.06 3.71
N VAL A 121 17.86 6.94 3.08
CA VAL A 121 19.16 7.34 3.67
C VAL A 121 19.24 8.83 4.03
N PRO A 122 18.92 9.78 3.14
CA PRO A 122 18.88 11.20 3.49
C PRO A 122 17.66 11.56 4.33
N VAL A 123 16.50 10.98 4.04
CA VAL A 123 15.23 11.39 4.64
C VAL A 123 15.15 10.99 6.10
N LEU A 124 15.59 9.79 6.49
CA LEU A 124 15.57 9.33 7.88
C LEU A 124 16.55 10.06 8.82
N ARG A 125 17.29 11.07 8.31
CA ARG A 125 18.06 12.01 9.14
C ARG A 125 17.19 13.14 9.68
N LEU A 126 16.04 13.40 9.05
CA LEU A 126 15.07 14.41 9.45
C LEU A 126 14.07 13.83 10.47
N GLN A 127 13.33 14.70 11.14
CA GLN A 127 12.34 14.29 12.15
C GLN A 127 11.02 15.04 11.97
N GLY A 128 9.93 14.38 12.36
CA GLY A 128 8.60 14.97 12.40
C GLY A 128 8.15 15.48 11.03
N ASP A 129 7.69 16.72 10.99
CA ASP A 129 7.09 17.32 9.79
C ASP A 129 8.09 17.49 8.64
N TYR A 130 9.37 17.66 8.94
CA TYR A 130 10.42 17.73 7.91
C TYR A 130 10.53 16.42 7.13
N LEU A 131 10.35 15.28 7.80
CA LEU A 131 10.32 13.97 7.13
C LEU A 131 9.13 13.89 6.16
N ALA A 132 7.97 14.35 6.61
CA ALA A 132 6.74 14.34 5.83
C ALA A 132 6.86 15.20 4.55
N ILE A 133 7.38 16.42 4.69
CA ILE A 133 7.55 17.36 3.57
C ILE A 133 8.54 16.80 2.56
N VAL A 134 9.66 16.24 3.00
CA VAL A 134 10.69 15.74 2.09
C VAL A 134 10.26 14.44 1.41
N THR A 135 9.58 13.53 2.12
CA THR A 135 9.01 12.32 1.49
C THR A 135 7.98 12.65 0.41
N LEU A 136 7.15 13.68 0.63
CA LEU A 136 6.21 14.20 -0.37
C LEU A 136 6.94 14.76 -1.60
N ALA A 137 7.97 15.58 -1.38
CA ALA A 137 8.77 16.14 -2.46
C ALA A 137 9.40 15.04 -3.33
N PHE A 138 9.97 14.00 -2.73
CA PHE A 138 10.48 12.85 -3.47
C PHE A 138 9.39 12.09 -4.24
N GLY A 139 8.19 11.97 -3.66
CA GLY A 139 7.05 11.40 -4.37
C GLY A 139 6.72 12.17 -5.64
N GLU A 140 6.73 13.50 -5.58
CA GLU A 140 6.50 14.33 -6.76
C GLU A 140 7.68 14.35 -7.75
N ILE A 141 8.91 14.22 -7.27
CA ILE A 141 10.07 14.03 -8.14
C ILE A 141 9.92 12.74 -8.95
N ILE A 142 9.56 11.61 -8.32
CA ILE A 142 9.35 10.33 -9.02
C ILE A 142 8.27 10.48 -10.09
N LYS A 143 7.12 11.06 -9.74
CA LYS A 143 6.02 11.29 -10.68
C LYS A 143 6.46 12.17 -11.87
N ASN A 144 7.18 13.26 -11.60
CA ASN A 144 7.63 14.17 -12.64
C ASN A 144 8.70 13.55 -13.55
N ILE A 145 9.62 12.75 -13.00
CA ILE A 145 10.58 11.97 -13.80
C ILE A 145 9.83 11.02 -14.74
N VAL A 146 8.84 10.28 -14.23
CA VAL A 146 8.04 9.38 -15.06
C VAL A 146 7.29 10.13 -16.16
N ASN A 147 6.71 11.30 -15.86
CA ASN A 147 6.04 12.12 -16.88
C ASN A 147 7.01 12.70 -17.93
N ALA A 148 8.27 12.93 -17.57
CA ALA A 148 9.29 13.41 -18.50
C ALA A 148 9.95 12.28 -19.31
N LEU A 149 9.76 11.02 -18.90
CA LEU A 149 10.47 9.89 -19.45
C LEU A 149 9.77 9.33 -20.71
N PHE A 150 10.51 9.32 -21.81
CA PHE A 150 10.14 8.61 -23.02
C PHE A 150 11.02 7.37 -23.13
N ILE A 151 10.38 6.20 -23.31
CA ILE A 151 11.08 4.93 -23.49
C ILE A 151 10.56 4.28 -24.77
N GLY A 152 11.50 3.95 -25.65
CA GLY A 152 11.26 3.19 -26.87
C GLY A 152 11.98 1.84 -26.85
N ARG A 153 11.43 0.87 -27.55
CA ARG A 153 12.09 -0.40 -27.85
C ARG A 153 12.22 -0.56 -29.35
N ASP A 154 13.40 -0.94 -29.77
CA ASP A 154 13.75 -1.21 -31.16
C ASP A 154 14.63 -2.49 -31.25
N GLU A 155 15.00 -2.91 -32.46
CA GLU A 155 15.91 -4.05 -32.70
C GLU A 155 17.25 -3.89 -31.97
N ASN A 156 17.72 -2.64 -31.82
CA ASN A 156 18.96 -2.30 -31.13
C ASN A 156 18.84 -2.23 -29.60
N GLY A 157 17.64 -2.43 -29.04
CA GLY A 157 17.38 -2.49 -27.60
C GLY A 157 16.47 -1.37 -27.08
N LEU A 158 16.73 -0.93 -25.85
CA LEU A 158 15.92 0.08 -25.13
C LEU A 158 16.54 1.48 -25.28
N HIS A 159 15.76 2.41 -25.81
CA HIS A 159 16.12 3.81 -26.00
C HIS A 159 15.41 4.68 -24.96
N PHE A 160 16.11 5.67 -24.40
CA PHE A 160 15.60 6.57 -23.37
C PHE A 160 15.80 8.02 -23.80
N SER A 161 14.75 8.84 -23.70
CA SER A 161 14.81 10.28 -23.95
C SER A 161 13.98 11.05 -22.91
N LEU A 162 14.42 12.27 -22.59
CA LEU A 162 13.70 13.20 -21.72
C LEU A 162 13.11 14.41 -22.46
N LYS A 163 13.36 14.50 -23.77
CA LYS A 163 12.98 15.67 -24.57
C LYS A 163 11.71 15.42 -25.39
N SER A 164 11.70 14.34 -26.17
CA SER A 164 10.55 13.99 -26.99
C SER A 164 10.60 12.52 -27.41
N ALA A 165 9.44 12.01 -27.86
CA ALA A 165 9.36 10.69 -28.48
C ALA A 165 10.11 10.61 -29.83
N MET A 166 10.31 11.73 -30.52
CA MET A 166 11.05 11.78 -31.79
C MET A 166 12.56 11.69 -31.57
N ASP A 167 13.06 12.20 -30.44
CA ASP A 167 14.48 12.10 -30.05
C ASP A 167 14.91 10.69 -29.61
N LEU A 168 13.99 9.72 -29.54
CA LEU A 168 14.33 8.33 -29.22
C LEU A 168 15.17 7.68 -30.33
N ASN A 169 15.18 8.23 -31.55
CA ASN A 169 15.93 7.70 -32.71
C ASN A 169 15.72 6.18 -32.90
N LEU A 170 14.47 5.71 -32.84
CA LEU A 170 14.18 4.29 -33.11
C LEU A 170 14.35 4.02 -34.60
N ALA A 171 14.83 2.83 -34.95
CA ALA A 171 14.76 2.32 -36.31
C ALA A 171 13.32 1.99 -36.71
N ASP A 172 13.14 1.69 -38.00
CA ASP A 172 11.84 1.40 -38.59
C ASP A 172 11.19 0.18 -37.92
N GLY A 173 10.07 0.41 -37.23
CA GLY A 173 9.32 -0.63 -36.49
C GLY A 173 9.41 -0.54 -34.97
N GLY A 174 10.19 0.39 -34.41
CA GLY A 174 10.30 0.56 -32.97
C GLY A 174 9.01 1.04 -32.28
N GLU A 175 8.68 0.48 -31.12
CA GLU A 175 7.51 0.84 -30.32
C GLU A 175 7.88 1.77 -29.16
N VAL A 176 7.15 2.87 -29.00
CA VAL A 176 7.26 3.75 -27.82
C VAL A 176 6.42 3.18 -26.67
N LEU A 177 7.10 2.66 -25.66
CA LEU A 177 6.53 1.99 -24.48
C LEU A 177 6.02 2.97 -23.43
N ILE A 178 6.83 4.00 -23.10
CA ILE A 178 6.42 5.11 -22.23
C ILE A 178 6.41 6.38 -23.07
N LYS A 179 5.24 7.03 -23.13
CA LYS A 179 4.99 8.23 -23.96
C LYS A 179 4.95 9.51 -23.10
N GLY A 180 5.90 9.65 -22.17
CA GLY A 180 5.97 10.80 -21.26
C GLY A 180 4.64 11.03 -20.52
N PRO A 181 3.99 12.21 -20.64
CA PRO A 181 2.73 12.51 -19.94
C PRO A 181 1.55 11.60 -20.32
N GLN A 182 1.58 11.00 -21.51
CA GLN A 182 0.56 10.01 -21.92
C GLN A 182 0.74 8.66 -21.22
N GLY A 183 1.89 8.44 -20.58
CA GLY A 183 2.19 7.24 -19.82
C GLY A 183 2.32 5.98 -20.68
N ILE A 184 1.89 4.84 -20.13
CA ILE A 184 1.95 3.53 -20.79
C ILE A 184 0.57 3.16 -21.32
N THR A 185 0.48 2.80 -22.60
CA THR A 185 -0.78 2.39 -23.26
C THR A 185 -0.79 0.91 -23.62
N GLY A 186 -1.97 0.28 -23.55
CA GLY A 186 -2.16 -1.11 -23.97
C GLY A 186 -1.58 -2.14 -23.00
N ASN A 187 -1.56 -1.84 -21.70
CA ASN A 187 -1.09 -2.79 -20.69
C ASN A 187 -2.06 -3.99 -20.59
N PRO A 188 -1.56 -5.24 -20.56
CA PRO A 188 -2.43 -6.41 -20.39
C PRO A 188 -3.11 -6.39 -19.02
N ARG A 189 -4.45 -6.54 -19.02
CA ARG A 189 -5.28 -6.54 -17.81
C ARG A 189 -5.25 -7.89 -17.09
N VAL A 190 -4.09 -8.25 -16.55
CA VAL A 190 -3.91 -9.51 -15.81
C VAL A 190 -4.37 -9.37 -14.35
N ALA A 191 -4.53 -8.14 -13.84
CA ALA A 191 -4.96 -7.93 -12.47
C ALA A 191 -6.41 -8.41 -12.26
N SER A 192 -6.56 -9.43 -11.41
CA SER A 192 -7.86 -9.93 -10.98
C SER A 192 -8.04 -9.70 -9.48
N PHE A 193 -9.29 -9.70 -9.02
CA PHE A 193 -9.60 -9.60 -7.60
C PHE A 193 -8.94 -10.73 -6.80
N THR A 194 -8.91 -11.95 -7.33
CA THR A 194 -8.24 -13.10 -6.71
C THR A 194 -6.74 -12.89 -6.55
N ILE A 195 -6.05 -12.39 -7.58
CA ILE A 195 -4.62 -12.05 -7.50
C ILE A 195 -4.41 -10.93 -6.47
N GLY A 196 -5.28 -9.91 -6.46
CA GLY A 196 -5.24 -8.83 -5.49
C GLY A 196 -5.32 -9.34 -4.04
N VAL A 197 -6.24 -10.27 -3.76
CA VAL A 197 -6.36 -10.88 -2.42
C VAL A 197 -5.15 -11.74 -2.06
N ILE A 198 -4.60 -12.51 -2.99
CA ILE A 198 -3.36 -13.27 -2.76
C ILE A 198 -2.22 -12.31 -2.36
N LEU A 199 -2.08 -11.19 -3.07
CA LEU A 199 -1.08 -10.16 -2.72
C LEU A 199 -1.37 -9.50 -1.37
N ILE A 200 -2.63 -9.27 -0.99
CA ILE A 200 -2.97 -8.81 0.38
C ILE A 200 -2.49 -9.83 1.42
N LEU A 201 -2.75 -11.12 1.22
CA LEU A 201 -2.32 -12.15 2.17
C LEU A 201 -0.79 -12.20 2.28
N ILE A 202 -0.07 -12.08 1.16
CA ILE A 202 1.40 -12.01 1.13
C ILE A 202 1.89 -10.76 1.86
N THR A 203 1.29 -9.59 1.61
CA THR A 203 1.70 -8.34 2.26
C THR A 203 1.44 -8.38 3.76
N LEU A 204 0.30 -8.91 4.20
CA LEU A 204 0.00 -9.15 5.62
C LEU A 204 0.99 -10.13 6.25
N PHE A 205 1.34 -11.21 5.55
CA PHE A 205 2.34 -12.17 6.00
C PHE A 205 3.69 -11.51 6.23
N ILE A 206 4.19 -10.75 5.26
CA ILE A 206 5.46 -10.03 5.36
C ILE A 206 5.41 -9.03 6.53
N VAL A 207 4.39 -8.17 6.58
CA VAL A 207 4.30 -7.10 7.60
C VAL A 207 4.15 -7.66 9.00
N GLN A 208 3.26 -8.63 9.22
CA GLN A 208 3.08 -9.23 10.53
C GLN A 208 4.31 -10.03 10.98
N ASN A 209 5.01 -10.70 10.07
CA ASN A 209 6.26 -11.37 10.40
C ASN A 209 7.35 -10.37 10.80
N VAL A 210 7.50 -9.27 10.05
CA VAL A 210 8.46 -8.20 10.36
C VAL A 210 8.18 -7.59 11.73
N ILE A 211 6.93 -7.29 12.07
CA ILE A 211 6.55 -6.70 13.36
C ILE A 211 6.83 -7.66 14.52
N ASN A 212 6.52 -8.95 14.36
CA ASN A 212 6.71 -9.97 15.39
C ASN A 212 8.17 -10.47 15.50
N SER A 213 9.04 -10.09 14.57
CA SER A 213 10.45 -10.47 14.56
C SER A 213 11.31 -9.65 15.54
N ARG A 214 12.59 -10.05 15.72
CA ARG A 214 13.58 -9.29 16.51
C ARG A 214 13.81 -7.90 15.95
N THR A 215 13.78 -7.74 14.62
CA THR A 215 13.98 -6.45 13.98
C THR A 215 12.80 -5.52 14.20
N GLY A 216 11.57 -6.02 14.15
CA GLY A 216 10.36 -5.24 14.49
C GLY A 216 10.39 -4.73 15.92
N ARG A 217 10.80 -5.57 16.88
CA ARG A 217 10.98 -5.15 18.28
C ARG A 217 12.05 -4.06 18.44
N ALA A 218 13.15 -4.14 17.69
CA ALA A 218 14.18 -3.10 17.69
C ALA A 218 13.64 -1.77 17.14
N VAL A 219 12.85 -1.81 16.06
CA VAL A 219 12.18 -0.63 15.50
C VAL A 219 11.23 0.01 16.51
N MET A 220 10.41 -0.79 17.19
CA MET A 220 9.49 -0.29 18.22
C MET A 220 10.25 0.33 19.41
N ALA A 221 11.34 -0.29 19.87
CA ALA A 221 12.18 0.28 20.93
C ALA A 221 12.80 1.63 20.53
N ILE A 222 13.24 1.76 19.27
CA ILE A 222 13.77 3.01 18.71
C ILE A 222 12.67 4.08 18.64
N ARG A 223 11.44 3.70 18.30
CA ARG A 223 10.29 4.61 18.27
C ARG A 223 9.96 5.13 19.67
N ASP A 224 9.95 4.25 20.67
CA ASP A 224 9.54 4.61 22.03
C ASP A 224 10.58 5.50 22.73
N ASN A 225 11.88 5.20 22.60
CA ASN A 225 12.94 6.11 23.03
C ASN A 225 14.24 5.91 22.22
N ARG A 226 14.52 6.87 21.34
CA ARG A 226 15.71 6.85 20.48
C ARG A 226 17.03 6.85 21.26
N ILE A 227 17.15 7.68 22.30
CA ILE A 227 18.38 7.85 23.07
C ILE A 227 18.68 6.57 23.86
N ALA A 228 17.67 6.00 24.50
CA ALA A 228 17.80 4.74 25.23
C ALA A 228 18.09 3.55 24.30
N ALA A 229 17.49 3.50 23.11
CA ALA A 229 17.79 2.47 22.12
C ALA A 229 19.25 2.57 21.62
N GLN A 230 19.77 3.79 21.45
CA GLN A 230 21.16 4.01 21.05
C GLN A 230 22.16 3.64 22.16
N SER A 231 21.83 3.86 23.44
CA SER A 231 22.72 3.52 24.55
C SER A 231 22.91 2.00 24.73
N VAL A 232 21.95 1.19 24.31
CA VAL A 232 22.06 -0.28 24.27
C VAL A 232 22.61 -0.82 22.94
N GLY A 233 23.13 0.05 22.06
CA GLY A 233 23.83 -0.32 20.82
C GLY A 233 22.94 -0.54 19.59
N LEU A 234 21.65 -0.12 19.60
CA LEU A 234 20.80 -0.23 18.41
C LEU A 234 21.08 0.91 17.42
N SER A 235 21.46 0.53 16.19
CA SER A 235 21.66 1.48 15.09
C SER A 235 20.30 1.98 14.53
N VAL A 236 19.89 3.19 14.93
CA VAL A 236 18.62 3.82 14.53
C VAL A 236 18.43 3.82 13.01
N THR A 237 19.44 4.27 12.26
CA THR A 237 19.36 4.40 10.80
C THR A 237 19.10 3.06 10.12
N LYS A 238 19.80 1.99 10.53
CA LYS A 238 19.66 0.66 9.90
C LYS A 238 18.24 0.11 10.05
N TYR A 239 17.69 0.15 11.26
CA TYR A 239 16.38 -0.42 11.55
C TYR A 239 15.24 0.40 10.94
N LYS A 240 15.32 1.74 10.98
CA LYS A 240 14.35 2.61 10.30
C LYS A 240 14.43 2.47 8.78
N LEU A 241 15.63 2.41 8.21
CA LEU A 241 15.83 2.24 6.76
C LEU A 241 15.27 0.91 6.29
N MET A 242 15.46 -0.16 7.05
CA MET A 242 14.90 -1.47 6.73
C MET A 242 13.36 -1.44 6.74
N ALA A 243 12.74 -0.85 7.76
CA ALA A 243 11.28 -0.72 7.83
C ALA A 243 10.71 0.12 6.68
N PHE A 244 11.37 1.24 6.36
CA PHE A 244 11.01 2.12 5.25
C PHE A 244 11.15 1.43 3.89
N THR A 245 12.24 0.69 3.68
CA THR A 245 12.51 -0.03 2.43
C THR A 245 11.49 -1.15 2.19
N ILE A 246 11.17 -1.95 3.22
CA ILE A 246 10.15 -3.00 3.12
C ILE A 246 8.79 -2.38 2.82
N SER A 247 8.46 -1.26 3.45
CA SER A 247 7.23 -0.52 3.18
C SER A 247 7.16 0.00 1.74
N ALA A 248 8.24 0.61 1.24
CA ALA A 248 8.35 1.06 -0.14
C ALA A 248 8.21 -0.10 -1.15
N ALA A 249 8.84 -1.25 -0.87
CA ALA A 249 8.73 -2.45 -1.70
C ALA A 249 7.27 -2.93 -1.81
N LEU A 250 6.55 -2.99 -0.67
CA LEU A 250 5.14 -3.39 -0.63
C LEU A 250 4.23 -2.35 -1.31
N ALA A 251 4.55 -1.06 -1.22
CA ALA A 251 3.88 -0.01 -2.00
C ALA A 251 4.09 -0.22 -3.51
N GLY A 252 5.30 -0.64 -3.91
CA GLY A 252 5.62 -1.04 -5.29
C GLY A 252 4.75 -2.20 -5.78
N VAL A 253 4.56 -3.24 -4.96
CA VAL A 253 3.63 -4.37 -5.25
C VAL A 253 2.22 -3.85 -5.52
N GLY A 254 1.71 -2.94 -4.68
CA GLY A 254 0.42 -2.28 -4.89
C GLY A 254 0.36 -1.49 -6.20
N GLY A 255 1.47 -0.83 -6.56
CA GLY A 255 1.64 -0.13 -7.83
C GLY A 255 1.54 -1.04 -9.05
N VAL A 256 2.23 -2.19 -9.05
CA VAL A 256 2.16 -3.16 -10.15
C VAL A 256 0.74 -3.69 -10.34
N LEU A 257 0.05 -4.01 -9.24
CA LEU A 257 -1.34 -4.43 -9.27
C LEU A 257 -2.26 -3.34 -9.84
N TYR A 258 -2.03 -2.08 -9.47
CA TYR A 258 -2.77 -0.94 -9.99
C TYR A 258 -2.54 -0.74 -11.49
N ALA A 259 -1.29 -0.85 -11.95
CA ALA A 259 -0.95 -0.71 -13.36
C ALA A 259 -1.65 -1.77 -14.23
N HIS A 260 -1.68 -3.02 -13.79
CA HIS A 260 -2.31 -4.13 -14.51
C HIS A 260 -3.84 -4.16 -14.37
N ASN A 261 -4.44 -3.25 -13.62
CA ASN A 261 -5.88 -3.02 -13.60
C ASN A 261 -6.32 -2.06 -14.72
N LEU A 262 -5.42 -1.19 -15.19
CA LEU A 262 -5.70 -0.14 -16.16
C LEU A 262 -5.11 -0.49 -17.52
N THR A 263 -5.81 -0.17 -18.61
CA THR A 263 -5.25 -0.29 -19.97
C THR A 263 -4.24 0.82 -20.27
N THR A 264 -4.47 2.00 -19.69
CA THR A 264 -3.58 3.15 -19.82
C THR A 264 -3.18 3.62 -18.43
N LEU A 265 -1.88 3.56 -18.15
CA LEU A 265 -1.29 4.02 -16.90
C LEU A 265 -0.68 5.40 -17.12
N THR A 266 -1.24 6.42 -16.49
CA THR A 266 -0.77 7.81 -16.57
C THR A 266 -0.36 8.33 -15.19
N ALA A 267 0.76 9.05 -15.13
CA ALA A 267 1.30 9.63 -13.90
C ALA A 267 0.62 10.97 -13.57
N LEU A 268 -0.72 10.97 -13.49
CA LEU A 268 -1.48 12.16 -13.13
C LEU A 268 -1.32 12.50 -11.64
N PRO A 269 -1.36 13.81 -11.28
CA PRO A 269 -1.39 14.24 -9.88
C PRO A 269 -2.54 13.61 -9.06
N LYS A 270 -3.65 13.28 -9.72
CA LYS A 270 -4.79 12.61 -9.09
C LYS A 270 -4.48 11.19 -8.62
N ASN A 271 -3.64 10.44 -9.35
CA ASN A 271 -3.41 9.01 -9.11
C ASN A 271 -2.13 8.75 -8.31
N PHE A 272 -1.12 9.63 -8.43
CA PHE A 272 0.20 9.44 -7.81
C PHE A 272 0.75 10.68 -7.09
N GLY A 273 -0.03 11.77 -7.03
CA GLY A 273 0.40 13.00 -6.38
C GLY A 273 0.08 13.06 -4.89
N TYR A 274 0.24 14.26 -4.34
CA TYR A 274 0.05 14.55 -2.92
C TYR A 274 -1.29 14.06 -2.34
N ASN A 275 -2.41 14.35 -3.02
CA ASN A 275 -3.74 13.96 -2.54
C ASN A 275 -3.86 12.45 -2.34
N GLN A 276 -3.21 11.67 -3.20
CA GLN A 276 -3.20 10.22 -3.08
C GLN A 276 -2.44 9.76 -1.84
N SER A 277 -1.26 10.34 -1.58
CA SER A 277 -0.49 10.04 -0.37
C SER A 277 -1.25 10.38 0.90
N ILE A 278 -1.94 11.52 0.94
CA ILE A 278 -2.80 11.87 2.09
C ILE A 278 -3.92 10.85 2.24
N MET A 279 -4.59 10.47 1.14
CA MET A 279 -5.69 9.51 1.21
C MET A 279 -5.23 8.16 1.79
N ILE A 280 -4.04 7.69 1.40
CA ILE A 280 -3.46 6.47 1.98
C ILE A 280 -3.15 6.67 3.47
N LEU A 281 -2.62 7.84 3.88
CA LEU A 281 -2.41 8.17 5.28
C LEU A 281 -3.72 8.20 6.08
N VAL A 282 -4.79 8.76 5.51
CA VAL A 282 -6.13 8.78 6.12
C VAL A 282 -6.63 7.37 6.39
N PHE A 283 -6.42 6.41 5.48
CA PHE A 283 -6.78 5.00 5.73
C PHE A 283 -6.04 4.41 6.94
N VAL A 284 -4.76 4.77 7.12
CA VAL A 284 -3.96 4.31 8.26
C VAL A 284 -4.39 4.98 9.56
N VAL A 285 -4.56 6.30 9.55
CA VAL A 285 -4.94 7.09 10.73
C VAL A 285 -6.32 6.69 11.23
N LEU A 286 -7.29 6.58 10.32
CA LEU A 286 -8.66 6.16 10.65
C LEU A 286 -8.77 4.67 11.00
N GLY A 287 -7.92 3.84 10.41
CA GLY A 287 -7.75 2.46 10.85
C GLY A 287 -7.08 2.32 12.23
N GLY A 288 -6.43 3.38 12.72
CA GLY A 288 -5.63 3.39 13.93
C GLY A 288 -4.15 3.14 13.62
N ILE A 289 -3.33 4.11 14.01
CA ILE A 289 -1.87 4.06 13.88
C ILE A 289 -1.35 2.83 14.64
N GLY A 290 -0.66 1.93 13.93
CA GLY A 290 -0.16 0.66 14.48
C GLY A 290 -1.16 -0.50 14.48
N ASN A 291 -2.43 -0.27 14.13
CA ASN A 291 -3.45 -1.32 14.03
C ASN A 291 -3.67 -1.78 12.58
N ILE A 292 -2.96 -2.83 12.16
CA ILE A 292 -3.02 -3.37 10.78
C ILE A 292 -4.45 -3.75 10.39
N ARG A 293 -5.22 -4.38 11.30
CA ARG A 293 -6.59 -4.82 10.99
C ARG A 293 -7.49 -3.64 10.68
N GLY A 294 -7.39 -2.60 11.50
CA GLY A 294 -8.17 -1.38 11.30
C GLY A 294 -7.81 -0.69 9.99
N SER A 295 -6.51 -0.65 9.62
CA SER A 295 -6.09 -0.09 8.32
C SER A 295 -6.66 -0.87 7.12
N VAL A 296 -6.74 -2.20 7.20
CA VAL A 296 -7.37 -3.04 6.16
C VAL A 296 -8.85 -2.71 6.01
N ILE A 297 -9.58 -2.64 7.13
CA ILE A 297 -11.02 -2.35 7.14
C ILE A 297 -11.29 -0.91 6.67
N ALA A 298 -10.53 0.06 7.16
CA ALA A 298 -10.67 1.46 6.79
C ALA A 298 -10.38 1.69 5.31
N ALA A 299 -9.30 1.10 4.77
CA ALA A 299 -9.00 1.19 3.34
C ALA A 299 -10.13 0.59 2.49
N ALA A 300 -10.67 -0.58 2.87
CA ALA A 300 -11.78 -1.18 2.13
C ALA A 300 -13.05 -0.32 2.15
N ILE A 301 -13.49 0.12 3.34
CA ILE A 301 -14.70 0.92 3.51
C ILE A 301 -14.57 2.27 2.80
N LEU A 302 -13.48 3.01 3.05
CA LEU A 302 -13.30 4.37 2.54
C LEU A 302 -13.02 4.41 1.04
N THR A 303 -12.61 3.30 0.44
CA THR A 303 -12.52 3.18 -1.03
C THR A 303 -13.91 2.99 -1.65
N VAL A 304 -14.78 2.20 -1.03
CA VAL A 304 -16.11 1.87 -1.57
C VAL A 304 -17.13 2.98 -1.27
N LEU A 305 -17.01 3.64 -0.12
CA LEU A 305 -17.98 4.62 0.38
C LEU A 305 -18.25 5.78 -0.60
N PRO A 306 -17.23 6.46 -1.19
CA PRO A 306 -17.49 7.55 -2.14
C PRO A 306 -18.27 7.10 -3.38
N GLU A 307 -18.14 5.83 -3.76
CA GLU A 307 -18.85 5.28 -4.92
C GLU A 307 -20.31 4.95 -4.60
N LEU A 308 -20.59 4.40 -3.41
CA LEU A 308 -21.96 4.18 -2.95
C LEU A 308 -22.75 5.48 -2.86
N LEU A 309 -22.07 6.57 -2.50
CA LEU A 309 -22.65 7.91 -2.40
C LEU A 309 -22.70 8.66 -3.75
N ARG A 310 -22.28 8.03 -4.85
CA ARG A 310 -22.25 8.70 -6.17
C ARG A 310 -23.64 9.10 -6.67
N GLY A 311 -24.70 8.41 -6.26
CA GLY A 311 -26.08 8.80 -6.57
C GLY A 311 -26.50 10.15 -5.97
N MET A 312 -25.78 10.65 -4.95
CA MET A 312 -26.03 11.92 -4.26
C MET A 312 -24.92 12.93 -4.57
N ASN A 313 -24.64 13.18 -5.86
CA ASN A 313 -23.47 13.93 -6.35
C ASN A 313 -23.17 15.22 -5.58
N ASP A 314 -24.19 16.02 -5.25
CA ASP A 314 -24.00 17.31 -4.56
C ASP A 314 -23.67 17.18 -3.07
N TYR A 315 -24.21 16.16 -2.39
CA TYR A 315 -24.00 15.93 -0.96
C TYR A 315 -22.82 14.99 -0.66
N ARG A 316 -22.25 14.33 -1.68
CA ARG A 316 -21.20 13.31 -1.52
C ARG A 316 -20.03 13.78 -0.67
N MET A 317 -19.51 14.99 -0.96
CA MET A 317 -18.32 15.51 -0.27
C MET A 317 -18.62 15.87 1.19
N LEU A 318 -19.85 16.33 1.47
CA LEU A 318 -20.31 16.65 2.81
C LEU A 318 -20.53 15.38 3.65
N ILE A 319 -21.19 14.36 3.10
CA ILE A 319 -21.37 13.06 3.75
C ILE A 319 -20.02 12.38 3.99
N TYR A 320 -19.11 12.43 3.01
CA TYR A 320 -17.76 11.89 3.16
C TYR A 320 -17.00 12.57 4.30
N ALA A 321 -17.06 13.91 4.40
CA ALA A 321 -16.46 14.65 5.51
C ALA A 321 -17.06 14.27 6.87
N ILE A 322 -18.39 14.14 6.96
CA ILE A 322 -19.07 13.69 8.20
C ILE A 322 -18.62 12.28 8.58
N VAL A 323 -18.60 11.34 7.64
CA VAL A 323 -18.17 9.96 7.91
C VAL A 323 -16.71 9.91 8.35
N LEU A 324 -15.83 10.70 7.72
CA LEU A 324 -14.44 10.85 8.18
C LEU A 324 -14.37 11.36 9.63
N ILE A 325 -15.12 12.41 9.98
CA ILE A 325 -15.18 12.96 11.34
C ILE A 325 -15.69 11.91 12.33
N VAL A 326 -16.76 11.20 11.99
CA VAL A 326 -17.36 10.15 12.83
C VAL A 326 -16.35 9.03 13.08
N ILE A 327 -15.71 8.51 12.03
CA ILE A 327 -14.69 7.45 12.17
C ILE A 327 -13.51 7.96 13.01
N MET A 328 -13.10 9.20 12.81
CA MET A 328 -12.00 9.81 13.58
C MET A 328 -12.34 9.94 15.07
N ILE A 329 -13.57 10.34 15.40
CA ILE A 329 -14.05 10.40 16.79
C ILE A 329 -14.10 8.99 17.38
N PHE A 330 -14.68 8.01 16.67
CA PHE A 330 -14.80 6.64 17.17
C PHE A 330 -13.45 5.95 17.39
N ASN A 331 -12.44 6.28 16.58
CA ASN A 331 -11.12 5.68 16.68
C ASN A 331 -10.19 6.40 17.66
N SER A 332 -10.25 7.74 17.71
CA SER A 332 -9.24 8.58 18.39
C SER A 332 -9.75 9.30 19.64
N ALA A 333 -11.07 9.32 19.93
CA ALA A 333 -11.57 10.01 21.12
C ALA A 333 -11.22 9.25 22.41
N PRO A 334 -10.54 9.87 23.40
CA PRO A 334 -10.16 9.22 24.65
C PRO A 334 -11.34 8.61 25.42
N ALA A 335 -12.50 9.26 25.37
CA ALA A 335 -13.73 8.79 26.00
C ALA A 335 -14.26 7.47 25.39
N ILE A 336 -14.16 7.30 24.06
CA ILE A 336 -14.61 6.11 23.35
C ILE A 336 -13.59 4.97 23.49
N ILE A 337 -12.30 5.29 23.54
CA ILE A 337 -11.25 4.33 23.86
C ILE A 337 -11.47 3.76 25.27
N GLY A 338 -11.70 4.62 26.27
CA GLY A 338 -12.03 4.20 27.63
C GLY A 338 -13.35 3.41 27.72
N TYR A 339 -14.36 3.75 26.90
CA TYR A 339 -15.60 2.99 26.83
C TYR A 339 -15.41 1.60 26.20
N ARG A 340 -14.61 1.49 25.13
CA ARG A 340 -14.23 0.19 24.51
C ARG A 340 -13.45 -0.68 25.46
N GLU A 341 -12.52 -0.11 26.22
CA GLU A 341 -11.75 -0.84 27.24
C GLU A 341 -12.69 -1.38 28.34
N ARG A 342 -13.58 -0.53 28.88
CA ARG A 342 -14.60 -0.95 29.87
C ARG A 342 -15.57 -2.00 29.33
N PHE A 343 -15.98 -1.89 28.07
CA PHE A 343 -16.88 -2.87 27.43
C PHE A 343 -16.19 -4.22 27.19
N MET A 344 -14.92 -4.19 26.76
CA MET A 344 -14.08 -5.40 26.60
C MET A 344 -13.79 -6.06 27.95
N GLU A 345 -13.57 -5.29 29.01
CA GLU A 345 -13.41 -5.82 30.38
C GLU A 345 -14.69 -6.50 30.88
N ARG A 346 -15.87 -5.93 30.62
CA ARG A 346 -17.16 -6.57 30.93
C ARG A 346 -17.33 -7.90 30.20
N PHE A 347 -16.93 -7.99 28.93
CA PHE A 347 -16.97 -9.24 28.18
C PHE A 347 -15.96 -10.28 28.68
N LYS A 348 -14.74 -9.86 29.05
CA LYS A 348 -13.72 -10.73 29.66
C LYS A 348 -14.17 -11.28 31.02
N ASN A 349 -14.82 -10.46 31.85
CA ASN A 349 -15.36 -10.91 33.12
C ASN A 349 -16.53 -11.88 32.93
N LYS A 350 -17.42 -11.65 31.95
CA LYS A 350 -18.47 -12.63 31.60
C LYS A 350 -17.93 -13.98 31.12
N SER A 351 -16.79 -13.98 30.41
CA SER A 351 -16.12 -15.22 29.98
C SER A 351 -15.48 -15.98 31.14
N LYS A 352 -14.86 -15.28 32.12
CA LYS A 352 -14.31 -15.93 33.32
C LYS A 352 -15.38 -16.51 34.25
N THR A 353 -16.55 -15.87 34.36
CA THR A 353 -17.67 -16.39 35.16
C THR A 353 -18.30 -17.64 34.55
N LYS A 354 -18.18 -17.85 33.23
CA LYS A 354 -18.65 -19.06 32.54
C LYS A 354 -17.66 -20.24 32.57
N GLU A 355 -16.40 -20.01 32.91
CA GLU A 355 -15.39 -21.08 33.09
C GLU A 355 -15.28 -21.55 34.56
N ALA A 356 -16.02 -20.91 35.47
CA ALA A 356 -16.04 -21.19 36.90
C ALA A 356 -17.37 -21.82 37.39
N LEU A 357 -18.25 -22.19 36.46
CA LEU A 357 -19.46 -23.00 36.63
C LEU A 357 -19.30 -24.23 35.74
#